data_AF-A0A7W4W1H8-F1
#
_entry.id   AF-A0A7W4W1H8-F1
#
_cell.length_a   1.000
_cell.length_b   1.000
_cell.length_c   1.000
_cell.angle_alpha   90.00
_cell.angle_beta   90.00
_cell.angle_gamma   90.00
#
_symmetry.space_group_name_H-M   'P 1'
#
loop_
_entity.id
_entity.type
_entity.pdbx_description
1 polymer ?
#
loop_
_entity_poly.entity_id
_entity_poly.type
_entity_poly.pdbx_seq_one_letter_code
_entity_poly.pdbx_strand_id
1 'polypeptide(L)'
;MPELRTRTARTGVAIATVALLAPIALSAPTWSARAAGPAADRGVGRTPTEFALRGSGFATDVKGGQLPAAAGATALAVIGCTTKTGIDRGNDLASVRIPGLGAVAGSRTRTWTSRSGGEVAITTRHRVGEVVLSDSPLGTLSLSAITTTARAAHDGTGFHAATSTELGGLAFTPPGGAPQELKLPLPGHPVTIPDVATISLASTWTRERSDRARAFANGLLVHLLRTDTRVRVAHAGAEIFSGARHGVFAGSAYGVSGSIGGELVGLGRNPVQRVPCQGTGGTVRRSSLAGLDLAGQIKVGAMTSEGLGAQTGAEAWGFSRATVAEVDLAGALRIEGVVAQATVERRGRKVSRSSDGSSLGAVTVDGERRYFPDTGPLEIPGVARLEPLIVQRLATGLKVIGLRVTLLDGTGAVLDLATARLRIGRSGNPT
;
A
#
# COMPACT_ATOMS: atom_id res chain seq x y z
N MET A 1 -37.82 100.48 19.98
CA MET A 1 -37.06 100.65 21.23
C MET A 1 -36.35 99.33 21.52
N PRO A 2 -35.12 99.38 22.03
CA PRO A 2 -33.92 98.65 21.59
C PRO A 2 -33.88 97.23 22.22
N GLU A 3 -32.96 96.30 22.00
CA GLU A 3 -31.82 96.04 21.12
C GLU A 3 -31.41 94.57 21.37
N LEU A 4 -30.49 94.06 20.54
CA LEU A 4 -29.39 93.17 20.92
C LEU A 4 -29.59 91.64 21.18
N ARG A 5 -28.98 90.89 20.24
CA ARG A 5 -27.72 90.11 20.39
C ARG A 5 -27.75 88.59 20.66
N THR A 6 -27.14 87.92 19.68
CA THR A 6 -26.03 86.93 19.76
C THR A 6 -26.23 85.46 20.15
N ARG A 7 -25.62 84.65 19.28
CA ARG A 7 -24.64 83.56 19.52
C ARG A 7 -25.13 82.11 19.66
N THR A 8 -24.84 81.38 18.58
CA THR A 8 -24.06 80.12 18.51
C THR A 8 -24.32 79.02 19.53
N ALA A 9 -24.75 77.87 19.02
CA ALA A 9 -24.14 76.58 19.39
C ALA A 9 -24.20 75.62 18.19
N ARG A 10 -23.02 75.16 17.76
CA ARG A 10 -22.82 74.02 16.86
C ARG A 10 -22.99 72.74 17.68
N THR A 11 -23.78 71.79 17.19
CA THR A 11 -23.68 70.38 17.59
C THR A 11 -23.55 69.55 16.32
N GLY A 12 -22.35 69.00 16.14
CA GLY A 12 -22.01 68.12 15.05
C GLY A 12 -22.67 66.77 15.21
N VAL A 13 -23.26 66.28 14.12
CA VAL A 13 -23.78 64.92 13.98
C VAL A 13 -22.59 64.03 13.57
N ALA A 14 -22.25 63.07 14.43
CA ALA A 14 -21.29 62.02 14.12
C ALA A 14 -21.93 61.02 13.15
N ILE A 15 -21.38 60.90 11.95
CA ILE A 15 -21.76 59.90 10.94
C ILE A 15 -21.00 58.61 11.28
N ALA A 16 -21.73 57.58 11.68
CA ALA A 16 -21.19 56.23 11.86
C ALA A 16 -21.06 55.54 10.50
N THR A 17 -19.83 55.34 10.04
CA THR A 17 -19.49 54.54 8.87
C THR A 17 -19.57 53.05 9.23
N VAL A 18 -20.57 52.36 8.69
CA VAL A 18 -20.66 50.89 8.70
C VAL A 18 -19.70 50.34 7.64
N ALA A 19 -18.57 49.77 8.08
CA ALA A 19 -17.65 49.06 7.22
C ALA A 19 -18.22 47.66 6.89
N LEU A 20 -18.52 47.42 5.60
CA LEU A 20 -18.83 46.10 5.07
C LEU A 20 -17.60 45.17 5.23
N LEU A 21 -17.73 44.14 6.06
CA LEU A 21 -16.81 43.00 6.10
C LEU A 21 -17.17 42.03 4.97
N ALA A 22 -16.33 41.99 3.93
CA ALA A 22 -16.36 40.94 2.92
C ALA A 22 -15.85 39.62 3.54
N PRO A 23 -16.55 38.48 3.38
CA PRO A 23 -16.05 37.19 3.84
C PRO A 23 -14.90 36.75 2.93
N ILE A 24 -13.68 36.76 3.48
CA ILE A 24 -12.52 36.11 2.86
C ILE A 24 -12.76 34.61 2.96
N ALA A 25 -13.20 34.00 1.85
CA ALA A 25 -13.24 32.56 1.71
C ALA A 25 -11.80 32.01 1.78
N LEU A 26 -11.41 31.50 2.94
CA LEU A 26 -10.20 30.69 3.10
C LEU A 26 -10.36 29.43 2.25
N SER A 27 -9.80 29.48 1.04
CA SER A 27 -9.57 28.29 0.23
C SER A 27 -8.51 27.45 0.94
N ALA A 28 -8.96 26.38 1.61
CA ALA A 28 -8.06 25.35 2.11
C ALA A 28 -7.28 24.80 0.91
N PRO A 29 -5.94 24.78 0.94
CA PRO A 29 -5.17 24.28 -0.18
C PRO A 29 -5.43 22.77 -0.29
N THR A 30 -6.07 22.35 -1.37
CA THR A 30 -6.25 20.94 -1.74
C THR A 30 -4.90 20.38 -2.18
N TRP A 31 -4.15 19.84 -1.22
CA TRP A 31 -2.88 19.17 -1.49
C TRP A 31 -3.17 17.81 -2.10
N SER A 32 -3.26 17.76 -3.42
CA SER A 32 -3.28 16.52 -4.18
C SER A 32 -1.97 15.77 -3.93
N ALA A 33 -2.04 14.71 -3.11
CA ALA A 33 -0.92 13.79 -2.92
C ALA A 33 -0.60 13.12 -4.25
N ARG A 34 0.39 13.65 -4.97
CA ARG A 34 0.90 13.04 -6.20
C ARG A 34 1.69 11.81 -5.80
N ALA A 35 1.13 10.63 -6.04
CA ALA A 35 1.86 9.38 -5.85
C ALA A 35 3.16 9.41 -6.67
N ALA A 36 4.30 9.32 -5.99
CA ALA A 36 5.60 9.31 -6.64
C ALA A 36 5.68 8.17 -7.66
N GLY A 37 6.15 8.49 -8.87
CA GLY A 37 6.39 7.51 -9.93
C GLY A 37 7.40 6.42 -9.53
N PRO A 38 7.51 5.35 -10.33
CA PRO A 38 8.36 4.21 -9.99
C PRO A 38 9.84 4.61 -9.80
N ALA A 39 10.44 4.13 -8.70
CA ALA A 39 11.83 4.36 -8.32
C ALA A 39 12.84 4.11 -9.47
N ALA A 40 13.71 5.09 -9.74
CA ALA A 40 14.83 4.95 -10.68
C ALA A 40 15.87 3.92 -10.16
N ASP A 41 16.42 3.12 -11.07
CA ASP A 41 17.50 2.16 -10.78
C ASP A 41 18.85 2.87 -10.84
N ARG A 42 19.64 2.80 -9.77
CA ARG A 42 20.98 3.41 -9.72
C ARG A 42 22.13 2.39 -9.83
N GLY A 43 21.81 1.12 -10.12
CA GLY A 43 22.77 0.03 -10.12
C GLY A 43 23.79 0.05 -11.27
N VAL A 44 25.07 -0.19 -10.94
CA VAL A 44 26.15 -0.48 -11.90
C VAL A 44 26.46 -1.98 -11.85
N GLY A 45 26.56 -2.64 -13.01
CA GLY A 45 27.03 -4.04 -13.10
C GLY A 45 26.16 -5.07 -12.36
N ARG A 46 25.08 -5.55 -13.00
CA ARG A 46 24.21 -6.56 -12.37
C ARG A 46 24.80 -7.97 -12.47
N THR A 47 25.19 -8.54 -11.34
CA THR A 47 25.82 -9.87 -11.28
C THR A 47 24.81 -10.93 -10.84
N PRO A 48 24.69 -12.07 -11.54
CA PRO A 48 23.89 -13.20 -11.09
C PRO A 48 24.37 -13.81 -9.76
N THR A 49 23.44 -14.37 -9.00
CA THR A 49 23.67 -15.15 -7.79
C THR A 49 22.71 -16.33 -7.72
N GLU A 50 23.11 -17.41 -7.07
CA GLU A 50 22.25 -18.56 -6.81
C GLU A 50 21.07 -18.25 -5.86
N PHE A 51 21.15 -17.14 -5.12
CA PHE A 51 20.13 -16.75 -4.16
C PHE A 51 19.00 -15.93 -4.80
N ALA A 52 17.78 -16.17 -4.35
CA ALA A 52 16.65 -15.28 -4.62
C ALA A 52 16.57 -14.20 -3.54
N LEU A 53 16.63 -12.95 -3.98
CA LEU A 53 16.62 -11.74 -3.16
C LEU A 53 15.28 -11.03 -3.32
N ARG A 54 14.74 -10.53 -2.21
CA ARG A 54 13.56 -9.66 -2.20
C ARG A 54 13.66 -8.64 -1.07
N GLY A 55 13.28 -7.41 -1.36
CA GLY A 55 13.28 -6.35 -0.36
C GLY A 55 12.22 -5.31 -0.67
N SER A 56 11.69 -4.70 0.38
CA SER A 56 10.73 -3.61 0.26
C SER A 56 10.77 -2.73 1.48
N GLY A 57 10.69 -1.42 1.28
CA GLY A 57 10.47 -0.47 2.36
C GLY A 57 9.46 0.59 1.96
N PHE A 58 8.85 1.23 2.95
CA PHE A 58 7.85 2.26 2.76
C PHE A 58 7.66 3.10 4.02
N ALA A 59 7.14 4.31 3.84
CA ALA A 59 6.82 5.22 4.92
C ALA A 59 5.57 4.79 5.66
N THR A 60 4.48 4.50 4.96
CA THR A 60 3.20 4.13 5.59
C THR A 60 2.52 3.03 4.80
N ASP A 61 1.91 2.06 5.46
CA ASP A 61 1.05 1.02 4.86
C ASP A 61 -0.13 0.75 5.80
N VAL A 62 -1.34 0.97 5.30
CA VAL A 62 -2.60 0.78 6.04
C VAL A 62 -3.24 -0.51 5.58
N LYS A 63 -3.57 -1.40 6.53
CA LYS A 63 -4.18 -2.71 6.26
C LYS A 63 -5.34 -2.99 7.21
N GLY A 64 -6.37 -3.62 6.66
CA GLY A 64 -7.55 -4.04 7.41
C GLY A 64 -8.46 -2.88 7.80
N GLY A 65 -9.65 -3.22 8.29
CA GLY A 65 -10.58 -2.27 8.87
C GLY A 65 -11.47 -1.48 7.91
N GLN A 66 -12.21 -0.52 8.47
CA GLN A 66 -13.19 0.32 7.78
C GLN A 66 -12.61 1.65 7.26
N LEU A 67 -11.34 1.97 7.53
CA LEU A 67 -10.77 3.24 7.08
C LEU A 67 -10.45 3.20 5.58
N PRO A 68 -10.76 4.28 4.83
CA PRO A 68 -10.29 4.45 3.45
C PRO A 68 -8.78 4.41 3.42
N ALA A 69 -8.25 3.29 2.95
CA ALA A 69 -6.83 3.02 2.95
C ALA A 69 -6.21 3.76 1.77
N ALA A 70 -5.59 4.93 1.99
CA ALA A 70 -4.68 5.59 1.05
C ALA A 70 -3.80 4.52 0.38
N ALA A 71 -4.19 4.15 -0.85
CA ALA A 71 -3.99 2.79 -1.36
C ALA A 71 -2.63 2.56 -1.97
N GLY A 72 -1.62 2.75 -1.15
CA GLY A 72 -0.26 2.51 -1.54
C GLY A 72 0.64 2.70 -0.36
N ALA A 73 1.55 1.75 -0.22
CA ALA A 73 2.72 1.99 0.57
C ALA A 73 3.38 3.30 0.07
N THR A 74 3.54 4.29 0.94
CA THR A 74 4.09 5.60 0.57
C THR A 74 5.61 5.57 0.57
N ALA A 75 6.27 6.43 -0.23
CA ALA A 75 7.72 6.37 -0.45
C ALA A 75 8.23 4.95 -0.78
N LEU A 76 7.42 4.13 -1.46
CA LEU A 76 7.70 2.72 -1.65
C LEU A 76 8.93 2.50 -2.54
N ALA A 77 9.91 1.75 -2.04
CA ALA A 77 10.98 1.18 -2.83
C ALA A 77 10.92 -0.35 -2.71
N VAL A 78 10.96 -1.04 -3.85
CA VAL A 78 10.83 -2.50 -3.91
C VAL A 78 11.84 -3.07 -4.87
N ILE A 79 12.60 -4.06 -4.39
CA ILE A 79 13.24 -5.06 -5.23
C ILE A 79 12.37 -6.30 -5.16
N GLY A 80 11.62 -6.54 -6.24
CA GLY A 80 10.87 -7.78 -6.42
C GLY A 80 11.83 -8.97 -6.50
N CYS A 81 11.30 -10.19 -6.41
CA CYS A 81 12.11 -11.39 -6.46
C CYS A 81 13.09 -11.38 -7.65
N THR A 82 14.38 -11.47 -7.35
CA THR A 82 15.48 -11.38 -8.31
C THR A 82 16.64 -12.27 -7.89
N THR A 83 17.46 -12.71 -8.84
CA THR A 83 18.71 -13.45 -8.62
C THR A 83 19.93 -12.61 -9.01
N LYS A 84 19.82 -11.28 -8.90
CA LYS A 84 20.85 -10.34 -9.31
C LYS A 84 21.23 -9.40 -8.18
N THR A 85 22.54 -9.25 -7.98
CA THR A 85 23.13 -8.21 -7.13
C THR A 85 23.40 -6.94 -7.95
N GLY A 86 23.73 -5.83 -7.28
CA GLY A 86 24.00 -4.55 -7.93
C GLY A 86 22.73 -3.80 -8.36
N ILE A 87 21.57 -4.11 -7.76
CA ILE A 87 20.33 -3.35 -7.97
C ILE A 87 20.21 -2.35 -6.81
N ASP A 88 19.91 -1.10 -7.10
CA ASP A 88 19.68 -0.06 -6.09
C ASP A 88 18.45 0.76 -6.45
N ARG A 89 17.44 0.72 -5.57
CA ARG A 89 16.16 1.41 -5.73
C ARG A 89 15.96 2.33 -4.55
N GLY A 90 15.50 3.55 -4.82
CA GLY A 90 15.09 4.46 -3.76
C GLY A 90 13.91 5.31 -4.18
N ASN A 91 13.17 5.76 -3.19
CA ASN A 91 12.05 6.66 -3.35
C ASN A 91 11.99 7.60 -2.14
N ASP A 92 11.50 8.80 -2.36
CA ASP A 92 11.37 9.83 -1.34
C ASP A 92 10.01 10.51 -1.44
N LEU A 93 9.55 11.02 -0.30
CA LEU A 93 8.27 11.67 -0.17
C LEU A 93 8.37 12.78 0.87
N ALA A 94 8.01 13.99 0.47
CA ALA A 94 8.08 15.15 1.34
C ALA A 94 7.10 15.05 2.52
N SER A 95 5.83 14.71 2.26
CA SER A 95 4.82 14.52 3.30
C SER A 95 3.65 13.66 2.80
N VAL A 96 3.03 12.91 3.71
CA VAL A 96 1.74 12.24 3.51
C VAL A 96 0.87 12.36 4.75
N ARG A 97 -0.40 12.70 4.57
CA ARG A 97 -1.42 12.65 5.62
C ARG A 97 -2.08 11.28 5.65
N ILE A 98 -2.15 10.68 6.83
CA ILE A 98 -2.83 9.41 7.10
C ILE A 98 -4.15 9.74 7.83
N PRO A 99 -5.31 9.40 7.24
CA PRO A 99 -6.59 9.53 7.93
C PRO A 99 -6.56 8.83 9.30
N GLY A 100 -6.92 9.57 10.35
CA GLY A 100 -6.98 9.06 11.72
C GLY A 100 -5.64 8.90 12.46
N LEU A 101 -4.49 9.22 11.82
CA LEU A 101 -3.17 9.15 12.48
C LEU A 101 -2.31 10.42 12.31
N GLY A 102 -2.69 11.37 11.45
CA GLY A 102 -1.94 12.63 11.28
C GLY A 102 -1.05 12.64 10.04
N ALA A 103 0.20 13.09 10.14
CA ALA A 103 1.08 13.30 8.98
C ALA A 103 2.46 12.67 9.15
N VAL A 104 3.06 12.20 8.05
CA VAL A 104 4.40 11.63 7.99
C VAL A 104 5.22 12.42 7.00
N ALA A 105 6.31 13.04 7.46
CA ALA A 105 7.13 13.97 6.69
C ALA A 105 8.59 13.51 6.56
N GLY A 106 9.26 13.96 5.48
CA GLY A 106 10.68 13.70 5.23
C GLY A 106 11.01 12.22 5.05
N SER A 107 10.18 11.51 4.29
CA SER A 107 10.29 10.06 4.12
C SER A 107 11.25 9.68 3.00
N ARG A 108 12.17 8.75 3.25
CA ARG A 108 13.11 8.22 2.25
C ARG A 108 13.32 6.72 2.44
N THR A 109 13.07 5.96 1.38
CA THR A 109 13.36 4.53 1.32
C THR A 109 14.50 4.25 0.35
N ARG A 110 15.38 3.33 0.73
CA ARG A 110 16.36 2.73 -0.18
C ARG A 110 16.41 1.21 0.02
N THR A 111 16.36 0.45 -1.04
CA THR A 111 16.54 -1.01 -1.05
C THR A 111 17.57 -1.36 -2.10
N TRP A 112 18.61 -2.11 -1.72
CA TRP A 112 19.69 -2.49 -2.63
C TRP A 112 20.18 -3.91 -2.40
N THR A 113 20.76 -4.50 -3.44
CA THR A 113 21.45 -5.79 -3.41
C THR A 113 22.94 -5.63 -3.63
N SER A 114 23.76 -6.33 -2.85
CA SER A 114 25.22 -6.22 -2.89
C SER A 114 25.88 -7.60 -2.93
N ARG A 115 27.09 -7.64 -3.50
CA ARG A 115 28.01 -8.76 -3.40
C ARG A 115 29.39 -8.22 -3.05
N SER A 116 29.98 -8.66 -1.95
CA SER A 116 31.32 -8.24 -1.52
C SER A 116 31.95 -9.33 -0.67
N GLY A 117 33.24 -9.63 -0.87
CA GLY A 117 33.95 -10.61 -0.03
C GLY A 117 33.29 -11.99 0.06
N GLY A 118 32.60 -12.44 -1.00
CA GLY A 118 31.84 -13.71 -1.00
C GLY A 118 30.44 -13.63 -0.39
N GLU A 119 30.12 -12.56 0.34
CA GLU A 119 28.79 -12.32 0.89
C GLU A 119 27.83 -11.78 -0.19
N VAL A 120 26.62 -12.32 -0.23
CA VAL A 120 25.50 -11.78 -1.02
C VAL A 120 24.44 -11.25 -0.06
N ALA A 121 24.03 -10.01 -0.21
CA ALA A 121 23.08 -9.38 0.69
C ALA A 121 22.00 -8.58 -0.03
N ILE A 122 20.85 -8.47 0.63
CA ILE A 122 19.84 -7.46 0.35
C ILE A 122 19.61 -6.63 1.60
N THR A 123 19.63 -5.31 1.44
CA THR A 123 19.42 -4.37 2.55
C THR A 123 18.35 -3.38 2.16
N THR A 124 17.44 -3.13 3.08
CA THR A 124 16.44 -2.07 3.00
C THR A 124 16.66 -1.12 4.16
N ARG A 125 16.68 0.18 3.88
CA ARG A 125 16.71 1.24 4.87
C ARG A 125 15.56 2.20 4.59
N HIS A 126 14.85 2.59 5.64
CA HIS A 126 13.86 3.65 5.61
C HIS A 126 14.21 4.73 6.64
N ARG A 127 13.93 5.98 6.30
CA ARG A 127 14.08 7.15 7.17
C ARG A 127 12.84 8.01 7.09
N VAL A 128 12.35 8.45 8.24
CA VAL A 128 11.28 9.44 8.38
C VAL A 128 11.82 10.59 9.22
N GLY A 129 11.60 11.82 8.77
CA GLY A 129 11.98 13.02 9.53
C GLY A 129 11.05 13.23 10.73
N GLU A 130 9.74 13.13 10.51
CA GLU A 130 8.74 13.35 11.54
C GLU A 130 7.46 12.55 11.27
N VAL A 131 6.83 12.05 12.35
CA VAL A 131 5.48 11.50 12.36
C VAL A 131 4.64 12.28 13.37
N VAL A 132 3.68 13.05 12.90
CA VAL A 132 2.64 13.66 13.72
C VAL A 132 1.53 12.63 13.91
N LEU A 133 1.36 12.14 15.15
CA LEU A 133 0.43 11.08 15.53
C LEU A 133 -0.97 11.60 15.88
N SER A 134 -1.04 12.86 16.33
CA SER A 134 -2.29 13.55 16.63
C SER A 134 -2.04 15.05 16.51
N ASP A 135 -2.99 15.74 15.91
CA ASP A 135 -3.06 17.19 15.87
C ASP A 135 -4.47 17.58 16.33
N SER A 136 -4.57 18.10 17.55
CA SER A 136 -5.85 18.35 18.21
C SER A 136 -5.85 19.71 18.92
N PRO A 137 -7.02 20.27 19.26
CA PRO A 137 -7.08 21.46 20.12
C PRO A 137 -6.42 21.26 21.49
N LEU A 138 -6.09 20.03 21.88
CA LEU A 138 -5.39 19.69 23.12
C LEU A 138 -3.87 19.63 22.95
N GLY A 139 -3.34 19.79 21.74
CA GLY A 139 -1.91 19.74 21.43
C GLY A 139 -1.55 18.72 20.33
N THR A 140 -0.27 18.73 19.96
CA THR A 140 0.32 17.91 18.90
C THR A 140 1.27 16.86 19.50
N LEU A 141 1.08 15.58 19.15
CA LEU A 141 2.00 14.50 19.50
C LEU A 141 2.86 14.15 18.27
N SER A 142 4.19 14.29 18.37
CA SER A 142 5.10 13.99 17.27
C SER A 142 6.24 13.04 17.68
N LEU A 143 6.64 12.21 16.74
CA LEU A 143 7.79 11.31 16.84
C LEU A 143 8.82 11.72 15.78
N SER A 144 9.99 12.16 16.22
CA SER A 144 11.06 12.62 15.35
C SER A 144 12.03 11.51 14.97
N ALA A 145 12.59 11.65 13.76
CA ALA A 145 13.71 10.85 13.24
C ALA A 145 13.57 9.34 13.47
N ILE A 146 12.83 8.66 12.60
CA ILE A 146 12.71 7.21 12.63
C ILE A 146 13.59 6.63 11.52
N THR A 147 14.59 5.83 11.88
CA THR A 147 15.38 5.05 10.91
C THR A 147 15.16 3.57 11.15
N THR A 148 14.72 2.84 10.14
CA THR A 148 14.67 1.37 10.18
C THR A 148 15.59 0.78 9.13
N THR A 149 16.33 -0.25 9.51
CA THR A 149 17.16 -1.04 8.59
C THR A 149 16.81 -2.51 8.75
N ALA A 150 16.66 -3.20 7.63
CA ALA A 150 16.55 -4.65 7.57
C ALA A 150 17.56 -5.18 6.57
N ARG A 151 18.31 -6.21 6.95
CA ARG A 151 19.35 -6.83 6.15
C ARG A 151 19.20 -8.34 6.21
N ALA A 152 19.28 -8.98 5.05
CA ALA A 152 19.35 -10.42 4.93
C ALA A 152 20.52 -10.77 4.01
N ALA A 153 21.40 -11.65 4.46
CA ALA A 153 22.66 -11.97 3.80
C ALA A 153 22.94 -13.46 3.81
N HIS A 154 23.83 -13.88 2.93
CA HIS A 154 24.45 -15.20 2.94
C HIS A 154 25.95 -15.04 2.70
N ASP A 155 26.77 -15.68 3.54
CA ASP A 155 28.23 -15.75 3.42
C ASP A 155 28.73 -17.21 3.52
N GLY A 156 30.04 -17.40 3.68
CA GLY A 156 30.64 -18.73 3.79
C GLY A 156 30.21 -19.55 5.02
N THR A 157 29.56 -18.91 6.01
CA THR A 157 29.11 -19.55 7.26
C THR A 157 27.61 -19.84 7.28
N GLY A 158 26.82 -19.14 6.45
CA GLY A 158 25.40 -19.42 6.29
C GLY A 158 24.54 -18.18 6.03
N PHE A 159 23.26 -18.30 6.39
CA PHE A 159 22.25 -17.25 6.22
C PHE A 159 22.14 -16.38 7.47
N HIS A 160 22.20 -15.06 7.30
CA HIS A 160 22.16 -14.08 8.39
C HIS A 160 21.07 -13.04 8.20
N ALA A 161 20.41 -12.63 9.27
CA ALA A 161 19.36 -11.62 9.28
C ALA A 161 19.58 -10.61 10.41
N ALA A 162 19.64 -9.33 10.06
CA ALA A 162 19.81 -8.24 11.01
C ALA A 162 18.78 -7.15 10.81
N THR A 163 18.35 -6.54 11.92
CA THR A 163 17.45 -5.39 11.93
C THR A 163 17.94 -4.35 12.92
N SER A 164 17.76 -3.08 12.59
CA SER A 164 17.91 -1.97 13.54
C SER A 164 16.76 -0.98 13.39
N THR A 165 16.36 -0.41 14.52
CA THR A 165 15.41 0.72 14.55
C THR A 165 15.97 1.77 15.50
N GLU A 166 16.17 2.97 14.98
CA GLU A 166 16.59 4.15 15.72
C GLU A 166 15.42 5.13 15.75
N LEU A 167 15.12 5.66 16.93
CA LEU A 167 14.08 6.65 17.18
C LEU A 167 14.74 7.87 17.81
N GLY A 168 14.44 9.07 17.29
CA GLY A 168 14.98 10.32 17.83
C GLY A 168 14.36 10.65 19.19
N GLY A 169 13.12 11.16 19.19
CA GLY A 169 12.40 11.52 20.40
C GLY A 169 10.90 11.61 20.19
N LEU A 170 10.13 11.35 21.25
CA LEU A 170 8.69 11.57 21.30
C LEU A 170 8.45 12.91 21.99
N ALA A 171 7.68 13.80 21.38
CA ALA A 171 7.38 15.12 21.93
C ALA A 171 5.87 15.37 21.92
N PHE A 172 5.37 16.01 22.98
CA PHE A 172 4.02 16.55 23.05
C PHE A 172 4.08 18.07 23.17
N THR A 173 3.44 18.76 22.23
CA THR A 173 3.37 20.22 22.20
C THR A 173 1.95 20.65 22.59
N PRO A 174 1.74 21.18 23.82
CA PRO A 174 0.43 21.69 24.22
C PRO A 174 0.06 22.98 23.46
N PRO A 175 -1.22 23.34 23.37
CA PRO A 175 -1.68 24.55 22.68
C PRO A 175 -1.07 25.79 23.32
N GLY A 176 -0.29 26.56 22.56
CA GLY A 176 0.38 27.78 23.04
C GLY A 176 1.55 27.56 24.00
N GLY A 177 2.01 26.32 24.20
CA GLY A 177 3.16 25.99 25.06
C GLY A 177 4.35 25.42 24.30
N ALA A 178 5.48 25.26 24.99
CA ALA A 178 6.69 24.67 24.43
C ALA A 178 6.59 23.13 24.34
N PRO A 179 7.27 22.49 23.37
CA PRO A 179 7.32 21.02 23.27
C PRO A 179 7.88 20.37 24.54
N GLN A 180 7.22 19.32 24.99
CA GLN A 180 7.62 18.50 26.15
C GLN A 180 8.11 17.14 25.65
N GLU A 181 9.35 16.79 25.97
CA GLU A 181 9.89 15.45 25.65
C GLU A 181 9.23 14.38 26.52
N LEU A 182 8.76 13.32 25.86
CA LEU A 182 8.20 12.14 26.48
C LEU A 182 9.20 10.99 26.40
N LYS A 183 9.28 10.18 27.46
CA LYS A 183 10.08 8.95 27.43
C LYS A 183 9.53 8.02 26.37
N LEU A 184 10.39 7.58 25.45
CA LEU A 184 10.04 6.53 24.50
C LEU A 184 9.70 5.25 25.28
N PRO A 185 8.55 4.60 25.00
CA PRO A 185 8.27 3.29 25.57
C PRO A 185 9.36 2.30 25.14
N LEU A 186 9.71 1.40 26.06
CA LEU A 186 10.67 0.35 25.79
C LEU A 186 10.21 -0.48 24.57
N PRO A 187 11.11 -0.88 23.66
CA PRO A 187 10.78 -1.78 22.58
C PRO A 187 10.04 -3.03 23.10
N GLY A 188 8.93 -3.40 22.47
CA GLY A 188 8.10 -4.55 22.88
C GLY A 188 7.04 -4.26 23.95
N HIS A 189 6.98 -3.05 24.51
CA HIS A 189 5.92 -2.62 25.43
C HIS A 189 4.94 -1.67 24.72
N PRO A 190 3.81 -2.19 24.18
CA PRO A 190 2.86 -1.35 23.49
C PRO A 190 2.17 -0.38 24.46
N VAL A 191 1.97 0.86 24.02
CA VAL A 191 1.17 1.86 24.71
C VAL A 191 -0.26 1.77 24.18
N THR A 192 -1.22 1.51 25.07
CA THR A 192 -2.64 1.50 24.70
C THR A 192 -3.28 2.80 25.14
N ILE A 193 -3.89 3.50 24.19
CA ILE A 193 -4.80 4.61 24.44
C ILE A 193 -6.22 4.00 24.41
N PRO A 194 -6.92 3.94 25.57
CA PRO A 194 -8.25 3.35 25.66
C PRO A 194 -9.18 3.89 24.56
N ASP A 195 -9.95 2.99 23.95
CA ASP A 195 -10.93 3.25 22.88
C ASP A 195 -10.42 3.93 21.60
N VAL A 196 -9.09 4.11 21.47
CA VAL A 196 -8.47 4.77 20.31
C VAL A 196 -7.52 3.81 19.61
N ALA A 197 -6.39 3.47 20.23
CA ALA A 197 -5.32 2.77 19.54
C ALA A 197 -4.34 2.03 20.47
N THR A 198 -3.71 0.99 19.94
CA THR A 198 -2.51 0.38 20.50
C THR A 198 -1.30 0.75 19.64
N ILE A 199 -0.27 1.33 20.25
CA ILE A 199 0.94 1.83 19.60
C ILE A 199 2.13 0.98 20.05
N SER A 200 2.84 0.37 19.10
CA SER A 200 4.09 -0.35 19.34
C SER A 200 5.25 0.34 18.61
N LEU A 201 6.36 0.56 19.31
CA LEU A 201 7.58 1.13 18.73
C LEU A 201 8.62 0.05 18.44
N ALA A 202 9.45 0.31 17.42
CA ALA A 202 10.63 -0.49 17.09
C ALA A 202 10.36 -2.01 16.96
N SER A 203 9.25 -2.38 16.35
CA SER A 203 8.90 -3.79 16.13
C SER A 203 9.81 -4.41 15.08
N THR A 204 10.61 -5.38 15.49
CA THR A 204 11.54 -6.12 14.62
C THR A 204 11.22 -7.61 14.62
N TRP A 205 11.59 -8.28 13.53
CA TRP A 205 11.51 -9.72 13.39
C TRP A 205 12.61 -10.22 12.48
N THR A 206 13.39 -11.18 12.97
CA THR A 206 14.39 -11.88 12.18
C THR A 206 14.12 -13.38 12.19
N ARG A 207 14.52 -14.06 11.12
CA ARG A 207 14.48 -15.52 11.05
C ARG A 207 15.55 -16.04 10.12
N GLU A 208 16.41 -16.87 10.67
CA GLU A 208 17.50 -17.54 9.97
C GLU A 208 17.22 -19.04 9.91
N ARG A 209 17.56 -19.65 8.78
CA ARG A 209 17.51 -21.08 8.52
C ARG A 209 18.59 -21.44 7.52
N SER A 210 18.91 -22.72 7.41
CA SER A 210 19.85 -23.26 6.42
C SER A 210 19.49 -22.94 4.97
N ASP A 211 18.24 -22.57 4.67
CA ASP A 211 17.78 -22.27 3.31
C ASP A 211 17.38 -20.80 3.09
N ARG A 212 17.35 -19.96 4.14
CA ARG A 212 16.85 -18.57 4.05
C ARG A 212 17.23 -17.70 5.24
N ALA A 213 17.29 -16.39 5.00
CA ALA A 213 17.27 -15.36 6.03
C ALA A 213 16.18 -14.32 5.71
N ARG A 214 15.49 -13.86 6.76
CA ARG A 214 14.47 -12.82 6.66
C ARG A 214 14.61 -11.82 7.80
N ALA A 215 14.47 -10.55 7.46
CA ALA A 215 14.54 -9.43 8.39
C ALA A 215 13.40 -8.44 8.08
N PHE A 216 12.64 -8.06 9.09
CA PHE A 216 11.64 -7.01 9.03
C PHE A 216 11.78 -6.06 10.22
N ALA A 217 11.76 -4.77 9.95
CA ALA A 217 11.76 -3.71 10.96
C ALA A 217 10.61 -2.74 10.67
N ASN A 218 9.91 -2.31 11.70
CA ASN A 218 8.91 -1.25 11.65
C ASN A 218 9.27 -0.23 12.73
N GLY A 219 9.25 1.05 12.38
CA GLY A 219 9.46 2.11 13.35
C GLY A 219 8.30 2.23 14.33
N LEU A 220 7.09 2.15 13.78
CA LEU A 220 5.85 2.26 14.51
C LEU A 220 4.81 1.31 13.91
N LEU A 221 4.07 0.64 14.78
CA LEU A 221 2.90 -0.15 14.45
C LEU A 221 1.72 0.39 15.27
N VAL A 222 0.69 0.87 14.59
CA VAL A 222 -0.52 1.37 15.22
C VAL A 222 -1.68 0.46 14.89
N HIS A 223 -2.44 0.07 15.90
CA HIS A 223 -3.67 -0.66 15.75
C HIS A 223 -4.82 0.21 16.26
N LEU A 224 -5.69 0.66 15.36
CA LEU A 224 -6.86 1.47 15.68
C LEU A 224 -8.00 0.54 16.10
N LEU A 225 -8.44 0.63 17.34
CA LEU A 225 -9.34 -0.35 17.96
C LEU A 225 -10.76 -0.29 17.38
N ARG A 226 -11.28 0.94 17.15
CA ARG A 226 -12.65 1.14 16.64
C ARG A 226 -12.86 0.62 15.23
N THR A 227 -11.84 0.72 14.39
CA THR A 227 -11.93 0.40 12.97
C THR A 227 -11.20 -0.89 12.62
N ASP A 228 -10.64 -1.62 13.59
CA ASP A 228 -9.74 -2.77 13.40
C ASP A 228 -8.66 -2.53 12.32
N THR A 229 -8.16 -1.30 12.25
CA THR A 229 -7.19 -0.88 11.22
C THR A 229 -5.78 -1.00 11.75
N ARG A 230 -4.85 -1.50 10.93
CA ARG A 230 -3.43 -1.60 11.28
C ARG A 230 -2.61 -0.71 10.36
N VAL A 231 -1.88 0.23 10.95
CA VAL A 231 -0.97 1.14 10.25
C VAL A 231 0.46 0.78 10.59
N ARG A 232 1.25 0.48 9.57
CA ARG A 232 2.71 0.32 9.69
C ARG A 232 3.38 1.59 9.23
N VAL A 233 4.31 2.10 10.02
CA VAL A 233 5.09 3.28 9.69
C VAL A 233 6.58 2.95 9.73
N ALA A 234 7.32 3.51 8.79
CA ALA A 234 8.76 3.32 8.58
C ALA A 234 9.16 1.83 8.47
N HIS A 235 8.64 1.14 7.47
CA HIS A 235 8.92 -0.27 7.27
C HIS A 235 10.18 -0.51 6.44
N ALA A 236 11.00 -1.47 6.87
CA ALA A 236 12.08 -2.05 6.10
C ALA A 236 11.97 -3.59 6.11
N GLY A 237 12.05 -4.21 4.93
CA GLY A 237 12.03 -5.66 4.78
C GLY A 237 13.12 -6.15 3.84
N ALA A 238 13.77 -7.25 4.21
CA ALA A 238 14.83 -7.90 3.47
C ALA A 238 14.72 -9.42 3.60
N GLU A 239 14.77 -10.13 2.48
CA GLU A 239 14.64 -11.58 2.42
C GLU A 239 15.62 -12.15 1.39
N ILE A 240 16.33 -13.21 1.78
CA ILE A 240 17.21 -14.00 0.91
C ILE A 240 16.84 -15.48 1.05
N PHE A 241 16.81 -16.19 -0.06
CA PHE A 241 16.43 -17.60 -0.14
C PHE A 241 17.39 -18.37 -1.04
N SER A 242 17.71 -19.61 -0.68
CA SER A 242 18.18 -20.62 -1.62
C SER A 242 16.99 -21.34 -2.29
N GLY A 243 17.28 -22.23 -3.24
CA GLY A 243 16.28 -23.14 -3.82
C GLY A 243 15.45 -22.59 -4.99
N ALA A 244 15.73 -21.39 -5.49
CA ALA A 244 15.16 -20.88 -6.74
C ALA A 244 15.91 -21.44 -7.97
N ARG A 245 15.84 -22.76 -8.18
CA ARG A 245 16.66 -23.52 -9.14
C ARG A 245 16.23 -23.35 -10.59
N HIS A 246 14.93 -23.38 -10.88
CA HIS A 246 14.39 -23.40 -12.24
C HIS A 246 13.57 -22.15 -12.57
N GLY A 247 13.21 -21.36 -11.56
CA GLY A 247 12.56 -20.08 -11.75
C GLY A 247 12.46 -19.25 -10.48
N VAL A 248 12.36 -17.94 -10.67
CA VAL A 248 12.13 -16.98 -9.58
C VAL A 248 10.71 -16.46 -9.69
N PHE A 249 9.86 -16.83 -8.76
CA PHE A 249 8.45 -16.45 -8.77
C PHE A 249 8.26 -15.01 -8.31
N ALA A 250 7.36 -14.29 -8.97
CA ALA A 250 6.85 -13.00 -8.54
C ALA A 250 5.36 -12.96 -8.86
N GLY A 251 4.54 -13.38 -7.91
CA GLY A 251 3.09 -13.47 -8.06
C GLY A 251 2.31 -12.80 -6.93
N SER A 252 1.11 -12.35 -7.26
CA SER A 252 0.13 -11.85 -6.30
C SER A 252 -1.30 -12.04 -6.82
N ALA A 253 -2.21 -12.41 -5.92
CA ALA A 253 -3.65 -12.37 -6.13
C ALA A 253 -4.31 -11.47 -5.08
N TYR A 254 -5.38 -10.76 -5.46
CA TYR A 254 -6.21 -9.99 -4.52
C TYR A 254 -7.65 -9.85 -5.03
N GLY A 255 -8.61 -9.82 -4.11
CA GLY A 255 -10.04 -9.72 -4.42
C GLY A 255 -10.45 -8.33 -4.89
N VAL A 256 -9.99 -7.27 -4.23
CA VAL A 256 -10.32 -5.88 -4.58
C VAL A 256 -9.11 -4.96 -4.44
N SER A 257 -9.03 -3.95 -5.30
CA SER A 257 -8.20 -2.74 -5.12
C SER A 257 -8.77 -1.60 -5.97
N GLY A 258 -8.49 -0.35 -5.65
CA GLY A 258 -8.98 0.74 -6.48
C GLY A 258 -8.63 2.14 -6.00
N SER A 259 -9.24 3.12 -6.64
CA SER A 259 -9.33 4.50 -6.16
C SER A 259 -10.79 4.87 -6.09
N ILE A 260 -11.25 5.27 -4.91
CA ILE A 260 -12.60 5.80 -4.69
C ILE A 260 -12.45 7.32 -4.74
N GLY A 261 -13.31 8.03 -5.48
CA GLY A 261 -13.26 9.49 -5.55
C GLY A 261 -13.67 10.15 -4.22
N GLY A 262 -13.35 11.42 -4.04
CA GLY A 262 -13.66 12.19 -2.81
C GLY A 262 -12.55 12.14 -1.74
N GLU A 263 -12.91 12.32 -0.46
CA GLU A 263 -11.97 12.28 0.69
C GLU A 263 -11.41 10.87 0.98
N LEU A 264 -12.05 9.83 0.43
CA LEU A 264 -11.66 8.42 0.58
C LEU A 264 -10.53 8.07 -0.40
N VAL A 265 -9.31 8.54 -0.13
CA VAL A 265 -8.15 8.26 -0.96
C VAL A 265 -7.89 6.75 -0.99
N GLY A 266 -8.13 6.08 -2.13
CA GLY A 266 -7.64 4.73 -2.44
C GLY A 266 -8.29 3.54 -1.69
N LEU A 267 -8.38 2.40 -2.36
CA LEU A 267 -8.59 1.07 -1.74
C LEU A 267 -7.39 0.14 -2.00
N GLY A 268 -6.71 -0.26 -0.91
CA GLY A 268 -5.61 -1.22 -0.95
C GLY A 268 -6.03 -2.62 -1.43
N ARG A 269 -5.03 -3.49 -1.67
CA ARG A 269 -5.25 -4.86 -2.15
C ARG A 269 -5.75 -5.77 -1.03
N ASN A 270 -6.99 -6.26 -1.13
CA ASN A 270 -7.60 -7.08 -0.07
C ASN A 270 -8.42 -8.26 -0.63
N PRO A 271 -8.43 -9.42 0.04
CA PRO A 271 -7.28 -9.96 0.77
C PRO A 271 -6.15 -10.20 -0.22
N VAL A 272 -4.89 -9.90 0.11
CA VAL A 272 -3.76 -10.15 -0.79
C VAL A 272 -3.07 -11.47 -0.46
N GLN A 273 -2.81 -12.28 -1.48
CA GLN A 273 -1.97 -13.46 -1.40
C GLN A 273 -0.76 -13.30 -2.32
N ARG A 274 0.46 -13.61 -1.84
CA ARG A 274 1.71 -13.46 -2.61
C ARG A 274 2.43 -14.79 -2.75
N VAL A 275 2.96 -15.06 -3.94
CA VAL A 275 3.81 -16.23 -4.19
C VAL A 275 5.26 -15.90 -3.76
N PRO A 276 5.89 -16.66 -2.85
CA PRO A 276 7.29 -16.47 -2.45
C PRO A 276 8.25 -16.68 -3.62
N CYS A 277 9.48 -16.16 -3.53
CA CYS A 277 10.43 -16.16 -4.65
C CYS A 277 10.83 -17.57 -5.13
N GLN A 278 10.94 -18.52 -4.20
CA GLN A 278 11.23 -19.94 -4.44
C GLN A 278 9.98 -20.77 -4.81
N GLY A 279 8.81 -20.13 -4.86
CA GLY A 279 7.52 -20.82 -4.92
C GLY A 279 7.00 -21.24 -3.54
N THR A 280 5.92 -22.00 -3.54
CA THR A 280 5.25 -22.53 -2.35
C THR A 280 5.55 -24.00 -2.09
N GLY A 281 6.44 -24.62 -2.90
CA GLY A 281 6.70 -26.06 -2.84
C GLY A 281 5.55 -26.90 -3.37
N GLY A 282 4.73 -26.35 -4.28
CA GLY A 282 3.55 -27.03 -4.82
C GLY A 282 2.31 -27.00 -3.92
N THR A 283 2.38 -26.41 -2.74
CA THR A 283 1.20 -26.25 -1.88
C THR A 283 0.44 -24.97 -2.23
N VAL A 284 -0.89 -25.04 -2.34
CA VAL A 284 -1.73 -23.86 -2.47
C VAL A 284 -1.73 -23.09 -1.15
N ARG A 285 -1.47 -21.79 -1.23
CA ARG A 285 -1.63 -20.88 -0.09
C ARG A 285 -2.79 -19.95 -0.34
N ARG A 286 -3.57 -19.67 0.71
CA ARG A 286 -4.83 -18.93 0.64
C ARG A 286 -4.85 -17.78 1.64
N SER A 287 -5.45 -16.67 1.22
CA SER A 287 -5.93 -15.59 2.08
C SER A 287 -7.39 -15.33 1.75
N SER A 288 -8.23 -15.14 2.77
CA SER A 288 -9.67 -14.91 2.59
C SER A 288 -10.15 -13.74 3.44
N LEU A 289 -11.22 -13.08 3.00
CA LEU A 289 -11.92 -12.01 3.72
C LEU A 289 -13.42 -12.22 3.51
N ALA A 290 -14.20 -12.14 4.59
CA ALA A 290 -15.65 -12.41 4.54
C ALA A 290 -16.43 -11.38 3.71
N GLY A 291 -15.94 -10.14 3.67
CA GLY A 291 -16.50 -9.06 2.88
C GLY A 291 -15.87 -7.72 3.26
N LEU A 292 -16.22 -6.68 2.52
CA LEU A 292 -15.83 -5.30 2.77
C LEU A 292 -17.02 -4.41 2.45
N ASP A 293 -17.40 -3.56 3.39
CA ASP A 293 -18.39 -2.50 3.18
C ASP A 293 -17.65 -1.16 3.13
N LEU A 294 -17.76 -0.47 1.99
CA LEU A 294 -17.15 0.82 1.74
C LEU A 294 -18.21 1.91 1.91
N ALA A 295 -18.34 2.39 3.14
CA ALA A 295 -19.22 3.49 3.53
C ALA A 295 -20.70 3.29 3.11
N GLY A 296 -21.19 2.05 3.08
CA GLY A 296 -22.55 1.70 2.69
C GLY A 296 -22.85 1.79 1.19
N GLN A 297 -21.90 2.25 0.38
CA GLN A 297 -22.10 2.47 -1.06
C GLN A 297 -21.67 1.26 -1.89
N ILE A 298 -20.57 0.62 -1.50
CA ILE A 298 -20.02 -0.54 -2.22
C ILE A 298 -19.85 -1.68 -1.22
N LYS A 299 -20.61 -2.75 -1.41
CA LYS A 299 -20.48 -3.99 -0.64
C LYS A 299 -19.78 -5.02 -1.51
N VAL A 300 -18.60 -5.44 -1.08
CA VAL A 300 -17.87 -6.54 -1.69
C VAL A 300 -18.06 -7.76 -0.80
N GLY A 301 -18.64 -8.82 -1.33
CA GLY A 301 -18.86 -10.08 -0.63
C GLY A 301 -17.57 -10.84 -0.35
N ALA A 302 -17.70 -12.13 -0.04
CA ALA A 302 -16.57 -12.97 0.32
C ALA A 302 -15.51 -12.99 -0.79
N MET A 303 -14.26 -12.81 -0.40
CA MET A 303 -13.12 -12.78 -1.29
C MET A 303 -12.10 -13.85 -0.89
N THR A 304 -11.53 -14.51 -1.89
CA THR A 304 -10.44 -15.48 -1.69
C THR A 304 -9.33 -15.21 -2.69
N SER A 305 -8.09 -15.29 -2.22
CA SER A 305 -6.89 -15.14 -3.04
C SER A 305 -5.93 -16.29 -2.78
N GLU A 306 -5.52 -16.93 -3.87
CA GLU A 306 -4.73 -18.16 -3.86
C GLU A 306 -3.46 -17.99 -4.68
N GLY A 307 -2.42 -18.70 -4.27
CA GLY A 307 -1.17 -18.75 -5.00
C GLY A 307 -0.46 -20.07 -4.80
N LEU A 308 0.07 -20.60 -5.90
CA LEU A 308 0.91 -21.79 -5.95
C LEU A 308 2.14 -21.51 -6.80
N GLY A 309 3.29 -22.02 -6.37
CA GLY A 309 4.49 -22.10 -7.18
C GLY A 309 5.24 -23.39 -6.88
N ALA A 310 5.54 -24.16 -7.91
CA ALA A 310 6.29 -25.40 -7.84
C ALA A 310 7.48 -25.34 -8.80
N GLN A 311 8.58 -25.95 -8.40
CA GLN A 311 9.74 -26.15 -9.25
C GLN A 311 10.02 -27.65 -9.28
N THR A 312 10.08 -28.22 -10.47
CA THR A 312 10.53 -29.59 -10.72
C THR A 312 11.89 -29.53 -11.42
N GLY A 313 12.54 -30.67 -11.68
CA GLY A 313 13.91 -30.71 -12.21
C GLY A 313 14.14 -30.00 -13.56
N ALA A 314 13.10 -29.65 -14.33
CA ALA A 314 13.25 -28.98 -15.62
C ALA A 314 12.35 -27.74 -15.80
N GLU A 315 11.44 -27.49 -14.86
CA GLU A 315 10.41 -26.46 -15.02
C GLU A 315 10.04 -25.78 -13.71
N ALA A 316 9.57 -24.55 -13.84
CA ALA A 316 8.92 -23.81 -12.77
C ALA A 316 7.51 -23.45 -13.24
N TRP A 317 6.50 -23.85 -12.49
CA TRP A 317 5.10 -23.60 -12.84
C TRP A 317 4.32 -23.12 -11.63
N GLY A 318 3.20 -22.44 -11.87
CA GLY A 318 2.30 -22.07 -10.81
C GLY A 318 1.11 -21.28 -11.31
N PHE A 319 0.26 -20.89 -10.35
CA PHE A 319 -0.84 -19.98 -10.62
C PHE A 319 -1.00 -18.95 -9.51
N SER A 320 -1.66 -17.86 -9.84
CA SER A 320 -2.30 -16.97 -8.89
C SER A 320 -3.78 -16.89 -9.26
N ARG A 321 -4.68 -16.96 -8.27
CA ARG A 321 -6.12 -16.91 -8.50
C ARG A 321 -6.76 -15.97 -7.49
N ALA A 322 -7.68 -15.13 -7.94
CA ALA A 322 -8.53 -14.32 -7.07
C ALA A 322 -10.00 -14.59 -7.39
N THR A 323 -10.82 -14.64 -6.36
CA THR A 323 -12.25 -14.87 -6.42
C THR A 323 -12.96 -13.82 -5.58
N VAL A 324 -14.00 -13.21 -6.13
CA VAL A 324 -14.95 -12.33 -5.44
C VAL A 324 -16.33 -12.95 -5.62
N ALA A 325 -17.01 -13.25 -4.51
CA ALA A 325 -18.32 -13.91 -4.55
C ALA A 325 -19.41 -12.98 -5.10
N GLU A 326 -19.40 -11.73 -4.64
CA GLU A 326 -20.42 -10.75 -5.02
C GLU A 326 -19.87 -9.32 -4.90
N VAL A 327 -20.39 -8.40 -5.70
CA VAL A 327 -20.27 -6.97 -5.50
C VAL A 327 -21.64 -6.33 -5.70
N ASP A 328 -22.05 -5.50 -4.74
CA ASP A 328 -23.26 -4.69 -4.78
C ASP A 328 -22.88 -3.21 -4.69
N LEU A 329 -23.33 -2.44 -5.68
CA LEU A 329 -23.17 -0.99 -5.79
C LEU A 329 -24.54 -0.34 -5.53
N ALA A 330 -24.77 0.02 -4.26
CA ALA A 330 -25.97 0.71 -3.78
C ALA A 330 -27.32 0.09 -4.24
N GLY A 331 -27.37 -1.22 -4.47
CA GLY A 331 -28.54 -1.95 -4.95
C GLY A 331 -28.84 -1.81 -6.45
N ALA A 332 -28.20 -0.86 -7.14
CA ALA A 332 -28.43 -0.59 -8.56
C ALA A 332 -27.68 -1.59 -9.47
N LEU A 333 -26.51 -2.06 -9.02
CA LEU A 333 -25.68 -3.00 -9.77
C LEU A 333 -25.17 -4.11 -8.85
N ARG A 334 -25.52 -5.35 -9.19
CA ARG A 334 -25.04 -6.57 -8.53
C ARG A 334 -24.22 -7.41 -9.51
N ILE A 335 -23.04 -7.82 -9.10
CA ILE A 335 -22.13 -8.68 -9.88
C ILE A 335 -21.85 -9.92 -9.07
N GLU A 336 -22.09 -11.09 -9.64
CA GLU A 336 -21.92 -12.38 -8.98
C GLU A 336 -20.73 -13.14 -9.57
N GLY A 337 -19.88 -13.67 -8.70
CA GLY A 337 -18.81 -14.59 -9.06
C GLY A 337 -17.81 -14.02 -10.07
N VAL A 338 -16.82 -13.26 -9.58
CA VAL A 338 -15.68 -12.81 -10.39
C VAL A 338 -14.48 -13.68 -10.07
N VAL A 339 -13.91 -14.36 -11.07
CA VAL A 339 -12.70 -15.17 -10.94
C VAL A 339 -11.66 -14.70 -11.95
N ALA A 340 -10.44 -14.45 -11.48
CA ALA A 340 -9.29 -14.27 -12.33
C ALA A 340 -8.20 -15.27 -11.98
N GLN A 341 -7.62 -15.90 -12.98
CA GLN A 341 -6.51 -16.81 -12.84
C GLN A 341 -5.39 -16.43 -13.81
N ALA A 342 -4.17 -16.42 -13.29
CA ALA A 342 -2.95 -16.28 -14.08
C ALA A 342 -2.08 -17.52 -13.85
N THR A 343 -2.03 -18.39 -14.85
CA THR A 343 -1.15 -19.57 -14.87
C THR A 343 0.10 -19.25 -15.68
N VAL A 344 1.26 -19.55 -15.14
CA VAL A 344 2.54 -19.35 -15.81
C VAL A 344 3.42 -20.55 -15.58
N GLU A 345 4.07 -21.00 -16.64
CA GLU A 345 5.07 -22.06 -16.61
C GLU A 345 6.31 -21.61 -17.39
N ARG A 346 7.47 -22.01 -16.90
CA ARG A 346 8.78 -21.75 -17.48
C ARG A 346 9.53 -23.06 -17.65
N ARG A 347 9.98 -23.31 -18.88
CA ARG A 347 10.95 -24.37 -19.23
C ARG A 347 12.18 -23.72 -19.84
N GLY A 348 13.25 -23.60 -19.05
CA GLY A 348 14.44 -22.84 -19.41
C GLY A 348 14.11 -21.40 -19.85
N ARG A 349 14.28 -21.11 -21.14
CA ARG A 349 13.97 -19.79 -21.72
C ARG A 349 12.50 -19.61 -22.11
N LYS A 350 11.78 -20.68 -22.39
CA LYS A 350 10.37 -20.64 -22.85
C LYS A 350 9.45 -20.34 -21.66
N VAL A 351 8.42 -19.53 -21.92
CA VAL A 351 7.39 -19.17 -20.93
C VAL A 351 6.02 -19.34 -21.57
N SER A 352 5.21 -20.26 -21.04
CA SER A 352 3.79 -20.42 -21.35
C SER A 352 2.94 -19.63 -20.35
N ARG A 353 1.78 -19.15 -20.81
CA ARG A 353 0.86 -18.31 -20.05
C ARG A 353 -0.55 -18.72 -20.40
N SER A 354 -1.41 -18.84 -19.40
CA SER A 354 -2.83 -19.09 -19.61
C SER A 354 -3.65 -18.29 -18.58
N SER A 355 -4.81 -17.82 -19.02
CA SER A 355 -5.85 -17.23 -18.16
C SER A 355 -6.99 -18.20 -17.89
N ASP A 356 -6.86 -19.48 -18.29
CA ASP A 356 -7.89 -20.50 -18.10
C ASP A 356 -8.20 -20.64 -16.61
N GLY A 357 -9.50 -20.78 -16.32
CA GLY A 357 -10.04 -20.71 -14.96
C GLY A 357 -10.44 -19.30 -14.52
N SER A 358 -10.31 -18.28 -15.37
CA SER A 358 -10.97 -17.00 -15.17
C SER A 358 -12.41 -17.05 -15.66
N SER A 359 -13.33 -16.40 -14.95
CA SER A 359 -14.76 -16.37 -15.29
C SER A 359 -15.43 -15.14 -14.68
N LEU A 360 -16.55 -14.74 -15.25
CA LEU A 360 -17.45 -13.74 -14.70
C LEU A 360 -18.85 -14.32 -14.70
N GLY A 361 -19.53 -14.28 -13.54
CA GLY A 361 -20.89 -14.74 -13.40
C GLY A 361 -21.90 -13.69 -13.86
N ALA A 362 -23.06 -13.66 -13.20
CA ALA A 362 -24.16 -12.79 -13.59
C ALA A 362 -23.86 -11.31 -13.25
N VAL A 363 -24.29 -10.42 -14.14
CA VAL A 363 -24.40 -8.98 -13.87
C VAL A 363 -25.88 -8.64 -13.89
N THR A 364 -26.34 -7.98 -12.83
CA THR A 364 -27.73 -7.59 -12.65
C THR A 364 -27.79 -6.09 -12.42
N VAL A 365 -28.63 -5.40 -13.18
CA VAL A 365 -28.84 -3.95 -13.11
C VAL A 365 -30.31 -3.72 -12.84
N ASP A 366 -30.63 -3.05 -11.74
CA ASP A 366 -32.01 -2.79 -11.31
C ASP A 366 -32.89 -4.05 -11.26
N GLY A 367 -32.30 -5.18 -10.83
CA GLY A 367 -32.98 -6.48 -10.75
C GLY A 367 -33.02 -7.28 -12.06
N GLU A 368 -32.61 -6.70 -13.19
CA GLU A 368 -32.58 -7.39 -14.48
C GLU A 368 -31.18 -7.88 -14.84
N ARG A 369 -31.07 -9.12 -15.30
CA ARG A 369 -29.80 -9.67 -15.78
C ARG A 369 -29.37 -8.98 -17.07
N ARG A 370 -28.12 -8.50 -17.09
CA ARG A 370 -27.46 -7.92 -18.24
C ARG A 370 -26.32 -8.82 -18.71
N TYR A 371 -26.08 -8.81 -20.01
CA TYR A 371 -25.00 -9.55 -20.64
C TYR A 371 -23.98 -8.56 -21.21
N PHE A 372 -22.71 -8.97 -21.23
CA PHE A 372 -21.69 -8.20 -21.92
C PHE A 372 -21.93 -8.29 -23.43
N PRO A 373 -21.67 -7.20 -24.17
CA PRO A 373 -21.65 -7.27 -25.62
C PRO A 373 -20.52 -8.22 -26.08
N ASP A 374 -20.66 -8.78 -27.28
CA ASP A 374 -19.64 -9.65 -27.88
C ASP A 374 -18.28 -8.95 -28.02
N THR A 375 -18.30 -7.61 -28.09
CA THR A 375 -17.12 -6.77 -28.12
C THR A 375 -17.22 -5.63 -27.12
N GLY A 376 -16.36 -5.65 -26.10
CA GLY A 376 -16.06 -4.47 -25.29
C GLY A 376 -16.77 -4.39 -23.93
N PRO A 377 -16.72 -3.21 -23.29
CA PRO A 377 -17.30 -3.00 -21.97
C PRO A 377 -18.83 -2.97 -22.00
N LEU A 378 -19.46 -3.30 -20.88
CA LEU A 378 -20.86 -2.97 -20.61
C LEU A 378 -20.92 -1.63 -19.90
N GLU A 379 -21.60 -0.65 -20.50
CA GLU A 379 -21.82 0.66 -19.90
C GLU A 379 -23.25 0.78 -19.37
N ILE A 380 -23.38 1.22 -18.13
CA ILE A 380 -24.66 1.51 -17.47
C ILE A 380 -24.66 3.02 -17.19
N PRO A 381 -25.43 3.80 -17.98
CA PRO A 381 -25.43 5.25 -17.89
C PRO A 381 -25.70 5.74 -16.46
N GLY A 382 -24.86 6.67 -15.99
CA GLY A 382 -24.95 7.25 -14.64
C GLY A 382 -24.54 6.32 -13.48
N VAL A 383 -24.19 5.06 -13.76
CA VAL A 383 -23.80 4.08 -12.74
C VAL A 383 -22.34 3.69 -12.92
N ALA A 384 -22.02 2.89 -13.95
CA ALA A 384 -20.69 2.34 -14.11
C ALA A 384 -20.40 1.83 -15.53
N ARG A 385 -19.11 1.82 -15.88
CA ARG A 385 -18.54 1.08 -17.00
C ARG A 385 -17.84 -0.17 -16.49
N LEU A 386 -18.20 -1.31 -17.05
CA LEU A 386 -17.75 -2.65 -16.66
C LEU A 386 -16.87 -3.24 -17.76
N GLU A 387 -15.60 -3.53 -17.43
CA GLU A 387 -14.62 -4.12 -18.35
C GLU A 387 -14.24 -5.52 -17.89
N PRO A 388 -14.77 -6.58 -18.53
CA PRO A 388 -14.52 -7.95 -18.11
C PRO A 388 -13.16 -8.43 -18.62
N LEU A 389 -12.54 -9.32 -17.84
CA LEU A 389 -11.41 -10.17 -18.25
C LEU A 389 -10.27 -9.42 -18.96
N ILE A 390 -9.72 -8.40 -18.31
CA ILE A 390 -8.57 -7.66 -18.85
C ILE A 390 -7.31 -8.51 -18.69
N VAL A 391 -6.81 -9.06 -19.79
CA VAL A 391 -5.59 -9.90 -19.84
C VAL A 391 -4.40 -9.08 -20.34
N GLN A 392 -3.38 -8.95 -19.50
CA GLN A 392 -2.13 -8.26 -19.84
C GLN A 392 -0.95 -9.25 -19.86
N ARG A 393 -0.38 -9.46 -21.04
CA ARG A 393 0.86 -10.25 -21.21
C ARG A 393 2.06 -9.48 -20.65
N LEU A 394 2.86 -10.16 -19.85
CA LEU A 394 4.12 -9.64 -19.29
C LEU A 394 5.30 -10.43 -19.86
N ALA A 395 6.46 -9.79 -19.93
CA ALA A 395 7.69 -10.40 -20.47
C ALA A 395 7.99 -11.80 -19.88
N THR A 396 7.69 -12.01 -18.60
CA THR A 396 7.91 -13.29 -17.91
C THR A 396 6.66 -13.84 -17.22
N GLY A 397 5.46 -13.46 -17.66
CA GLY A 397 4.22 -13.95 -17.05
C GLY A 397 2.95 -13.26 -17.53
N LEU A 398 1.93 -13.23 -16.69
CA LEU A 398 0.58 -12.77 -17.01
C LEU A 398 -0.02 -11.96 -15.85
N LYS A 399 -0.80 -10.93 -16.16
CA LYS A 399 -1.74 -10.29 -15.22
C LYS A 399 -3.14 -10.42 -15.81
N VAL A 400 -4.11 -10.79 -14.99
CA VAL A 400 -5.53 -10.88 -15.32
C VAL A 400 -6.30 -10.10 -14.28
N ILE A 401 -7.20 -9.23 -14.74
CA ILE A 401 -8.19 -8.55 -13.90
C ILE A 401 -9.54 -9.14 -14.31
N GLY A 402 -10.26 -9.76 -13.38
CA GLY A 402 -11.51 -10.45 -13.68
C GLY A 402 -12.60 -9.47 -14.10
N LEU A 403 -12.69 -8.34 -13.41
CA LEU A 403 -13.58 -7.24 -13.78
C LEU A 403 -12.99 -5.91 -13.31
N ARG A 404 -13.03 -4.88 -14.16
CA ARG A 404 -12.79 -3.50 -13.77
C ARG A 404 -14.09 -2.72 -13.82
N VAL A 405 -14.39 -2.02 -12.74
CA VAL A 405 -15.57 -1.15 -12.60
C VAL A 405 -15.07 0.28 -12.55
N THR A 406 -15.56 1.12 -13.46
CA THR A 406 -15.34 2.57 -13.43
C THR A 406 -16.67 3.25 -13.14
N LEU A 407 -16.80 3.99 -12.05
CA LEU A 407 -18.05 4.68 -11.71
C LEU A 407 -18.25 5.88 -12.64
N LEU A 408 -19.49 6.04 -13.11
CA LEU A 408 -19.91 7.11 -14.03
C LEU A 408 -20.78 8.16 -13.32
N ASP A 409 -20.69 8.23 -11.99
CA ASP A 409 -21.37 9.17 -11.09
C ASP A 409 -20.66 10.54 -10.96
N GLY A 410 -19.65 10.78 -11.81
CA GLY A 410 -18.80 11.97 -11.76
C GLY A 410 -17.59 11.85 -10.83
N THR A 411 -17.47 10.78 -10.03
CA THR A 411 -16.29 10.56 -9.18
C THR A 411 -15.09 10.03 -9.97
N GLY A 412 -15.34 9.30 -11.06
CA GLY A 412 -14.30 8.59 -11.82
C GLY A 412 -13.60 7.49 -11.04
N ALA A 413 -14.21 7.00 -9.96
CA ALA A 413 -13.67 5.92 -9.14
C ALA A 413 -13.44 4.65 -9.98
N VAL A 414 -12.34 3.94 -9.72
CA VAL A 414 -12.00 2.70 -10.43
C VAL A 414 -11.75 1.60 -9.41
N LEU A 415 -12.46 0.48 -9.54
CA LEU A 415 -12.28 -0.74 -8.76
C LEU A 415 -11.86 -1.89 -9.67
N ASP A 416 -10.70 -2.48 -9.36
CA ASP A 416 -10.26 -3.75 -9.93
C ASP A 416 -10.72 -4.90 -9.03
N LEU A 417 -11.57 -5.76 -9.56
CA LEU A 417 -12.12 -6.95 -8.90
C LEU A 417 -11.45 -8.21 -9.43
N ALA A 418 -11.13 -9.12 -8.52
CA ALA A 418 -10.38 -10.35 -8.73
C ALA A 418 -9.15 -10.11 -9.63
N THR A 419 -8.05 -9.63 -9.06
CA THR A 419 -6.80 -9.51 -9.84
C THR A 419 -5.85 -10.64 -9.52
N ALA A 420 -5.38 -11.33 -10.55
CA ALA A 420 -4.33 -12.33 -10.48
C ALA A 420 -3.11 -11.90 -11.31
N ARG A 421 -1.91 -12.05 -10.76
CA ARG A 421 -0.66 -11.80 -11.47
C ARG A 421 0.35 -12.87 -11.10
N LEU A 422 1.00 -13.44 -12.10
CA LEU A 422 2.13 -14.32 -11.88
C LEU A 422 3.24 -14.02 -12.90
N ARG A 423 4.48 -14.05 -12.43
CA ARG A 423 5.69 -14.01 -13.26
C ARG A 423 6.66 -15.06 -12.76
N ILE A 424 7.38 -15.70 -13.68
CA ILE A 424 8.46 -16.61 -13.37
C ILE A 424 9.71 -16.12 -14.12
N GLY A 425 10.63 -15.50 -13.40
CA GLY A 425 11.94 -15.07 -13.90
C GLY A 425 12.90 -16.25 -14.07
N ARG A 426 14.07 -15.99 -14.67
CA ARG A 426 15.15 -16.98 -14.74
C ARG A 426 15.76 -17.17 -13.36
N SER A 427 16.18 -18.40 -13.05
CA SER A 427 17.08 -18.67 -11.93
C SER A 427 18.46 -18.07 -12.19
N GLY A 428 19.22 -17.81 -11.13
CA GLY A 428 20.60 -17.35 -11.23
C GLY A 428 21.61 -18.46 -11.47
N ASN A 429 21.19 -19.72 -11.33
CA ASN A 429 21.94 -20.89 -11.77
C ASN A 429 21.47 -21.29 -13.19
N PRO A 430 22.26 -21.04 -14.24
CA PRO A 430 22.05 -21.72 -15.51
C PRO A 430 22.37 -23.20 -15.28
N THR A 431 21.33 -24.03 -15.17
CA THR A 431 21.46 -25.47 -15.41
C THR A 431 21.33 -25.71 -16.89
#